data_AF-A0AA95JVA4-F1
#
_entry.id   AF-A0AA95JVA4-F1
#
_cell.length_a   1.000
_cell.length_b   1.000
_cell.length_c   1.000
_cell.angle_alpha   90.00
_cell.angle_beta   90.00
_cell.angle_gamma   90.00
#
_symmetry.space_group_name_H-M   'P 1'
#
loop_
_entity.id
_entity.type
_entity.pdbx_description
1 polymer ?
#
loop_
_entity_poly.entity_id
_entity_poly.type
_entity_poly.pdbx_seq_one_letter_code
_entity_poly.pdbx_strand_id
1 'polypeptide(L)' 'MTDANTNNDDRLEAIQAVVDRVTSWQDGATEGTVAEELRKGFGEAGVDVSDDDLTKLADAIEARHGAVSAASVLSA' A
#
# COMPACT_ATOMS: atom_id res chain seq x y z
N MET A 1 -27.86 -6.06 -3.38
CA MET A 1 -27.40 -4.77 -2.81
C MET A 1 -26.06 -5.06 -2.16
N THR A 2 -25.03 -5.37 -2.96
CA THR A 2 -23.76 -5.91 -2.39
C THR A 2 -22.52 -5.73 -3.27
N ASP A 3 -22.62 -5.19 -4.49
CA ASP A 3 -21.45 -5.16 -5.39
C ASP A 3 -20.43 -4.07 -5.03
N ALA A 4 -20.85 -2.97 -4.40
CA ALA A 4 -19.96 -1.86 -4.07
C ALA A 4 -19.03 -2.15 -2.87
N ASN A 5 -19.46 -2.98 -1.91
CA ASN A 5 -18.65 -3.29 -0.72
C ASN A 5 -17.59 -4.35 -1.02
N THR A 6 -17.95 -5.41 -1.75
CA THR A 6 -16.98 -6.44 -2.17
C THR A 6 -15.84 -5.84 -2.99
N ASN A 7 -16.14 -4.92 -3.91
CA ASN A 7 -15.10 -4.23 -4.70
C ASN A 7 -14.16 -3.36 -3.83
N ASN A 8 -14.65 -2.81 -2.73
CA ASN A 8 -13.82 -2.00 -1.82
C ASN A 8 -12.96 -2.88 -0.91
N ASP A 9 -13.52 -3.99 -0.42
CA ASP A 9 -12.80 -4.95 0.42
C ASP A 9 -11.69 -5.64 -0.39
N ASP A 10 -11.99 -6.09 -1.62
CA ASP A 10 -11.00 -6.70 -2.53
C ASP A 10 -9.89 -5.72 -2.91
N ARG A 11 -10.24 -4.45 -3.15
CA ARG A 11 -9.25 -3.38 -3.41
C ARG A 11 -8.35 -3.16 -2.21
N LEU A 12 -8.93 -3.10 -1.00
CA LEU A 12 -8.18 -2.87 0.22
C LEU A 12 -7.25 -4.04 0.56
N GLU A 13 -7.68 -5.28 0.32
CA GLU A 13 -6.85 -6.48 0.46
C GLU A 13 -5.66 -6.46 -0.51
N ALA A 14 -5.89 -6.10 -1.78
CA ALA A 14 -4.83 -5.95 -2.76
C ALA A 14 -3.82 -4.85 -2.38
N ILE A 15 -4.29 -3.71 -1.85
CA ILE A 15 -3.41 -2.65 -1.33
C ILE A 15 -2.59 -3.18 -0.16
N GLN A 16 -3.23 -3.87 0.79
CA GLN A 16 -2.55 -4.42 1.97
C GLN A 16 -1.47 -5.44 1.59
N ALA A 17 -1.73 -6.31 0.62
CA ALA A 17 -0.75 -7.29 0.14
C ALA A 17 0.52 -6.64 -0.44
N VAL A 18 0.36 -5.52 -1.16
CA VAL A 18 1.49 -4.74 -1.69
C VAL A 18 2.25 -4.05 -0.55
N VAL A 19 1.54 -3.44 0.40
CA VAL A 19 2.14 -2.79 1.58
C VAL A 19 2.95 -3.80 2.40
N ASP A 20 2.42 -4.99 2.65
CA ASP A 20 3.12 -6.05 3.40
C ASP A 20 4.40 -6.51 2.68
N ARG A 21 4.32 -6.68 1.35
CA ARG A 21 5.48 -7.01 0.52
C ARG A 21 6.58 -5.95 0.63
N VAL A 22 6.24 -4.67 0.46
CA VAL A 22 7.22 -3.57 0.52
C VAL A 22 7.79 -3.41 1.93
N THR A 23 6.96 -3.53 2.97
CA THR A 23 7.39 -3.48 4.38
C THR A 23 8.39 -4.59 4.69
N SER A 24 8.20 -5.79 4.13
CA SER A 24 9.07 -6.96 4.39
C SER A 24 10.51 -6.81 3.86
N TRP A 25 10.75 -5.91 2.91
CA TRP A 25 12.06 -5.73 2.25
C TRP A 25 12.80 -4.47 2.70
N GLN A 26 12.17 -3.60 3.49
CA GLN A 26 12.77 -2.34 3.93
C GLN A 26 14.08 -2.51 4.71
N ASP A 27 14.28 -3.66 5.36
CA ASP A 27 15.52 -3.97 6.08
C ASP A 27 16.74 -4.17 5.15
N GLY A 28 16.58 -4.07 3.82
CA GLY A 28 17.66 -4.20 2.83
C GLY A 28 17.55 -3.38 1.55
N ALA A 29 16.55 -2.52 1.38
CA ALA A 29 16.31 -1.79 0.12
C ALA A 29 17.11 -0.47 0.02
N THR A 30 18.34 -0.57 -0.50
CA THR A 30 18.91 0.45 -1.40
C THR A 30 18.70 -0.14 -2.79
N GLU A 31 17.74 0.27 -3.61
CA GLU A 31 17.72 1.51 -4.38
C GLU A 31 16.30 1.65 -4.99
N GLY A 32 15.63 2.79 -4.77
CA GLY A 32 14.24 3.07 -5.20
C GLY A 32 13.39 3.51 -4.00
N THR A 33 12.70 4.65 -4.11
CA THR A 33 11.88 5.17 -3.00
C THR A 33 10.71 4.21 -2.72
N VAL A 34 10.28 4.09 -1.46
CA VAL A 34 9.15 3.24 -1.04
C VAL A 34 7.90 3.49 -1.89
N ALA A 35 7.69 4.74 -2.29
CA ALA A 35 6.63 5.16 -3.18
C ALA A 35 6.71 4.52 -4.59
N GLU A 36 7.90 4.31 -5.15
CA GLU A 36 8.08 3.68 -6.46
C GLU A 36 7.71 2.19 -6.42
N GLU A 37 8.13 1.49 -5.37
CA GLU A 37 7.79 0.07 -5.18
C GLU A 37 6.30 -0.13 -4.90
N LEU A 38 5.68 0.75 -4.11
CA LEU A 38 4.24 0.76 -3.92
C LEU A 38 3.50 1.01 -5.23
N ARG A 39 3.88 2.03 -6.00
CA ARG A 39 3.24 2.36 -7.28
C ARG A 39 3.34 1.20 -8.27
N LYS A 40 4.51 0.57 -8.35
CA LYS A 40 4.72 -0.64 -9.18
C LYS A 40 3.83 -1.79 -8.72
N GLY A 41 3.80 -2.07 -7.41
CA GLY A 41 2.99 -3.15 -6.85
C GLY A 41 1.49 -2.95 -7.08
N PHE A 42 0.99 -1.72 -6.96
CA PHE A 42 -0.41 -1.40 -7.26
C PHE A 42 -0.73 -1.60 -8.75
N GLY A 43 0.18 -1.19 -9.64
CA GLY A 43 0.06 -1.47 -11.08
C GLY A 43 0.04 -2.96 -11.41
N GLU A 44 0.89 -3.76 -10.77
CA GLU A 44 0.91 -5.23 -10.90
C GLU A 44 -0.40 -5.87 -10.38
N ALA A 45 -1.01 -5.30 -9.35
CA ALA A 45 -2.27 -5.75 -8.75
C ALA A 45 -3.51 -5.22 -9.49
N GLY A 46 -3.37 -4.34 -10.48
CA GLY A 46 -4.49 -3.70 -11.17
C GLY A 46 -5.29 -2.74 -10.29
N VAL A 47 -4.68 -2.22 -9.23
CA VAL A 47 -5.30 -1.27 -8.30
C VAL A 47 -4.84 0.15 -8.62
N ASP A 48 -5.80 1.03 -8.82
CA ASP A 48 -5.52 2.47 -8.90
C ASP A 48 -5.50 3.06 -7.48
N VAL A 49 -4.41 3.76 -7.15
CA VAL A 49 -4.19 4.46 -5.89
C VAL A 49 -3.76 5.88 -6.24
N SER A 50 -4.39 6.87 -5.60
CA SER A 50 -4.04 8.27 -5.83
C SER A 50 -2.61 8.58 -5.38
N ASP A 51 -1.99 9.59 -5.96
CA ASP A 51 -0.64 10.00 -5.55
C ASP A 51 -0.60 10.42 -4.06
N ASP A 52 -1.67 11.04 -3.55
CA ASP A 52 -1.79 11.40 -2.14
C ASP A 52 -1.81 10.16 -1.22
N ASP A 53 -2.62 9.15 -1.57
CA ASP A 53 -2.71 7.89 -0.83
C ASP A 53 -1.39 7.10 -0.89
N LEU A 54 -0.74 7.12 -2.05
CA LEU A 54 0.58 6.53 -2.26
C LEU A 54 1.62 7.16 -1.32
N THR A 55 1.65 8.50 -1.23
CA THR A 55 2.53 9.21 -0.32
C THR A 55 2.23 8.88 1.15
N LYS A 56 0.95 8.87 1.56
CA LYS A 56 0.56 8.49 2.93
C LYS A 56 1.04 7.09 3.30
N LEU A 57 0.92 6.13 2.38
CA LEU A 57 1.38 4.75 2.60
C LEU A 57 2.90 4.68 2.66
N ALA A 58 3.61 5.37 1.77
CA ALA A 58 5.07 5.43 1.80
C ALA A 58 5.60 5.99 3.12
N ASP A 59 5.09 7.15 3.54
CA ASP A 59 5.46 7.79 4.81
C ASP A 59 5.19 6.87 6.01
N ALA A 60 4.06 6.13 5.99
CA ALA A 60 3.69 5.23 7.08
C ALA A 60 4.62 4.03 7.20
N ILE A 61 5.13 3.51 6.08
CA ILE A 61 6.09 2.40 6.06
C ILE A 61 7.47 2.92 6.50
N GLU A 62 7.93 4.06 5.97
CA GLU A 62 9.24 4.65 6.35
C GLU A 62 9.30 5.06 7.82
N ALA A 63 8.19 5.51 8.41
CA ALA A 63 8.14 5.95 9.80
C ALA A 63 8.04 4.79 10.83
N ARG A 64 7.77 3.55 10.40
CA ARG A 64 7.48 2.44 11.32
C ARG A 64 8.40 1.24 11.08
N HIS A 65 9.07 0.82 12.15
CA HIS A 65 9.67 -0.52 12.21
C HIS A 65 8.60 -1.55 12.60
N GLY A 66 7.70 -1.89 11.67
CA GLY A 66 6.65 -2.88 11.90
C GLY A 66 5.56 -2.88 10.82
N ALA A 67 4.61 -3.81 10.93
CA ALA A 67 3.52 -3.94 9.96
C ALA A 67 2.67 -2.65 9.87
N VAL A 68 2.35 -2.22 8.65
CA VAL A 68 1.50 -1.05 8.34
C VAL A 68 0.12 -1.52 7.92
N SER A 69 -0.93 -0.91 8.46
CA SER A 69 -2.32 -1.14 8.04
C SER A 69 -2.74 -0.10 7.01
N ALA A 70 -3.00 -0.53 5.76
CA ALA A 70 -3.47 0.35 4.70
C ALA A 70 -4.81 1.00 5.06
N ALA A 71 -5.74 0.22 5.63
CA ALA A 71 -7.05 0.71 6.06
C ALA A 71 -6.93 1.88 7.06
N SER A 72 -5.98 1.77 8.00
CA SER A 72 -5.77 2.79 9.03
C SER A 72 -5.13 4.06 8.46
N VAL A 73 -4.26 3.92 7.46
CA VAL A 73 -3.58 5.06 6.82
C VAL A 73 -4.51 5.81 5.87
N LEU A 74 -5.33 5.10 5.09
CA LEU A 74 -6.21 5.69 4.08
C LEU A 74 -7.50 6.27 4.65
N SER A 75 -7.86 5.92 5.89
CA SER A 75 -9.00 6.50 6.61
C SER A 75 -8.65 7.72 7.47
N ALA A 76 -7.36 8.08 7.53
CA ALA A 76 -6.83 9.19 8.33
C ALA A 76 -6.77 10.53 7.58
#